data_AF-A0A5C7GK51-F1
#
_entry.id   AF-A0A5C7GK51-F1
#
_cell.length_a   1.000
_cell.length_b   1.000
_cell.length_c   1.000
_cell.angle_alpha   90.00
_cell.angle_beta   90.00
_cell.angle_gamma   90.00
#
_symmetry.space_group_name_H-M   'P 1'
#
loop_
_entity.id
_entity.type
_entity.pdbx_description
1 polymer ?
#
loop_
_entity_poly.entity_id
_entity_poly.type
_entity_poly.pdbx_seq_one_letter_code
_entity_poly.pdbx_strand_id
1 'polypeptide(L)'
;MKTKHAFFLGLLISFILCLGCSKSDDATDAEKTLEEQFIGIWKPIKFVAACSSGSSETEIYSTCEQTGRLTINANGNWAETYFYEYTDNMCEEDGVSNGTWKIVNGKLIVNESEFEEAEVTFFEISGNTLKVGQYDDDYPCGADDTSSYYYKEYIKI
;
A
#
# COMPACT_ATOMS: atom_id res chain seq x y z
N MET A 1 21.82 11.31 -76.53
CA MET A 1 22.24 12.66 -76.10
C MET A 1 23.17 12.49 -74.90
N LYS A 2 24.39 13.02 -74.97
CA LYS A 2 25.45 12.94 -73.95
C LYS A 2 25.29 14.09 -72.94
N THR A 3 25.58 13.83 -71.65
CA THR A 3 26.43 14.61 -70.68
C THR A 3 26.07 14.15 -69.25
N LYS A 4 26.94 13.47 -68.50
CA LYS A 4 28.16 13.91 -67.76
C LYS A 4 27.88 14.55 -66.39
N HIS A 5 28.35 13.82 -65.36
CA HIS A 5 28.98 14.23 -64.09
C HIS A 5 28.30 15.28 -63.20
N ALA A 6 28.13 14.97 -61.91
CA ALA A 6 29.10 15.37 -60.89
C ALA A 6 28.73 14.83 -59.50
N PHE A 7 29.72 14.19 -58.89
CA PHE A 7 29.84 13.85 -57.48
C PHE A 7 29.87 15.16 -56.66
N PHE A 8 29.03 15.32 -55.64
CA PHE A 8 29.28 16.30 -54.59
C PHE A 8 29.08 15.67 -53.22
N LEU A 9 30.23 15.34 -52.66
CA LEU A 9 30.53 14.99 -51.29
C LEU A 9 30.19 16.20 -50.40
N GLY A 10 29.07 16.12 -49.66
CA GLY A 10 28.66 17.11 -48.67
C GLY A 10 28.95 16.61 -47.26
N LEU A 11 30.22 16.63 -46.87
CA LEU A 11 30.67 16.48 -45.49
C LEU A 11 30.18 17.70 -44.68
N LEU A 12 29.26 17.51 -43.73
CA LEU A 12 29.05 18.48 -42.66
C LEU A 12 29.29 17.79 -41.31
N ILE A 13 30.54 17.95 -40.87
CA ILE A 13 31.01 17.73 -39.51
C ILE A 13 30.68 18.98 -38.68
N SER A 14 30.41 18.76 -37.39
CA SER A 14 30.36 19.72 -36.27
C SER A 14 29.05 20.43 -35.96
N PHE A 15 28.42 20.02 -34.86
CA PHE A 15 28.51 20.88 -33.67
C PHE A 15 28.66 20.06 -32.39
N ILE A 16 29.56 20.58 -31.57
CA ILE A 16 30.13 20.00 -30.37
C ILE A 16 29.18 20.18 -29.19
N LEU A 17 29.25 19.17 -28.32
CA LEU A 17 28.97 19.08 -26.88
C LEU A 17 28.71 20.39 -26.08
N CYS A 18 27.99 20.16 -24.98
CA CYS A 18 27.99 20.91 -23.71
C CYS A 18 26.75 21.75 -23.41
N LEU A 19 25.70 21.08 -22.92
CA LEU A 19 25.01 21.45 -21.68
C LEU A 19 24.76 20.11 -20.97
N GLY A 20 25.55 19.64 -20.00
CA GLY A 20 25.94 20.43 -18.84
C GLY A 20 24.71 20.74 -18.00
N CYS A 21 23.82 19.76 -17.73
CA CYS A 21 22.89 19.92 -16.62
C CYS A 21 23.71 19.92 -15.35
N SER A 22 23.94 21.14 -14.85
CA SER A 22 24.34 21.42 -13.50
C SER A 22 23.52 20.59 -12.55
N LYS A 23 24.19 20.05 -11.52
CA LYS A 23 23.52 19.75 -10.26
C LYS A 23 22.65 20.94 -9.89
N SER A 24 21.35 20.78 -10.06
CA SER A 24 20.39 21.49 -9.23
C SER A 24 20.27 20.63 -7.99
N ASP A 25 21.00 21.03 -6.94
CA ASP A 25 20.62 20.69 -5.57
C ASP A 25 19.29 21.42 -5.30
N ASP A 26 18.21 20.92 -5.89
CA ASP A 26 16.89 21.15 -5.33
C ASP A 26 16.74 20.12 -4.22
N ALA A 27 16.47 20.60 -3.01
CA ALA A 27 16.16 19.78 -1.86
C ALA A 27 14.93 18.91 -2.20
N THR A 28 15.19 17.73 -2.78
CA THR A 28 14.18 16.70 -2.94
C THR A 28 13.80 16.28 -1.54
N ASP A 29 12.53 16.50 -1.16
CA ASP A 29 11.88 15.66 -0.15
C ASP A 29 12.33 14.23 -0.46
N ALA A 30 13.21 13.68 0.37
CA ALA A 30 13.70 12.33 0.14
C ALA A 30 12.47 11.42 0.15
N GLU A 31 12.19 10.76 -0.97
CA GLU A 31 11.09 9.80 -1.02
C GLU A 31 11.33 8.76 0.08
N LYS A 32 10.41 8.72 1.04
CA LYS A 32 10.46 7.75 2.13
C LYS A 32 10.41 6.35 1.53
N THR A 33 11.25 5.46 2.05
CA THR A 33 11.16 4.03 1.76
C THR A 33 9.79 3.49 2.17
N LEU A 34 9.37 2.36 1.59
CA LEU A 34 8.09 1.73 1.92
C LEU A 34 7.99 1.39 3.43
N GLU A 35 9.11 0.99 4.04
CA GLU A 35 9.21 0.73 5.47
C GLU A 35 8.96 2.01 6.30
N GLU A 36 9.60 3.12 5.95
CA GLU A 36 9.39 4.41 6.61
C GLU A 36 7.97 4.94 6.42
N GLN A 37 7.33 4.61 5.29
CA GLN A 37 5.92 4.93 5.06
C GLN A 37 4.99 4.06 5.91
N PHE A 38 5.31 2.78 6.10
CA PHE A 38 4.51 1.81 6.87
C PHE A 38 4.57 2.02 8.38
N ILE A 39 5.73 2.41 8.92
CA ILE A 39 5.92 2.69 10.35
C ILE A 39 5.02 3.86 10.81
N GLY A 40 4.29 3.66 11.90
CA GLY A 40 3.42 4.68 12.48
C GLY A 40 2.21 4.11 13.21
N ILE A 41 1.30 5.00 13.58
CA ILE A 41 0.02 4.65 14.21
C ILE A 41 -1.09 4.90 13.17
N TRP A 42 -1.94 3.90 12.99
CA TRP A 42 -2.96 3.85 11.97
C TRP A 42 -4.32 3.66 12.65
N LYS A 43 -5.28 4.51 12.27
CA LYS A 43 -6.68 4.41 12.69
C LYS A 43 -7.46 3.63 11.64
N PRO A 44 -8.15 2.52 11.98
CA PRO A 44 -8.98 1.79 11.05
C PRO A 44 -10.16 2.67 10.62
N ILE A 45 -10.61 2.56 9.36
CA ILE A 45 -11.73 3.36 8.85
C ILE A 45 -12.84 2.55 8.16
N LYS A 46 -12.50 1.43 7.52
CA LYS A 46 -13.47 0.54 6.86
C LYS A 46 -12.86 -0.81 6.53
N PHE A 47 -13.72 -1.79 6.29
CA PHE A 47 -13.42 -3.03 5.61
C PHE A 47 -14.03 -3.01 4.20
N VAL A 48 -13.33 -3.57 3.22
CA VAL A 48 -13.80 -3.68 1.84
C VAL A 48 -13.57 -5.11 1.37
N ALA A 49 -14.60 -5.73 0.82
CA ALA A 49 -14.51 -6.96 0.04
C ALA A 49 -14.89 -6.65 -1.41
N ALA A 50 -13.97 -6.86 -2.35
CA ALA A 50 -14.26 -6.75 -3.78
C ALA A 50 -14.74 -8.11 -4.27
N CYS A 51 -15.97 -8.21 -4.77
CA CYS A 51 -16.55 -9.47 -5.20
C CYS A 51 -16.06 -9.88 -6.61
N SER A 52 -16.03 -11.18 -6.88
CA SER A 52 -15.58 -11.74 -8.17
C SER A 52 -16.44 -11.26 -9.35
N SER A 53 -17.71 -10.95 -9.10
CA SER A 53 -18.63 -10.33 -10.07
C SER A 53 -18.27 -8.89 -10.48
N GLY A 54 -17.32 -8.25 -9.79
CA GLY A 54 -16.92 -6.85 -9.98
C GLY A 54 -17.70 -5.84 -9.14
N SER A 55 -18.60 -6.31 -8.27
CA SER A 55 -19.21 -5.50 -7.21
C SER A 55 -18.29 -5.39 -5.99
N SER A 56 -18.65 -4.58 -4.99
CA SER A 56 -17.90 -4.50 -3.73
C SER A 56 -18.83 -4.27 -2.55
N GLU A 57 -18.54 -4.94 -1.46
CA GLU A 57 -19.12 -4.65 -0.14
C GLU A 57 -18.16 -3.77 0.66
N THR A 58 -18.71 -2.79 1.35
CA THR A 58 -17.93 -1.87 2.18
C THR A 58 -18.65 -1.68 3.50
N GLU A 59 -17.95 -2.04 4.56
CA GLU A 59 -18.36 -1.82 5.93
C GLU A 59 -17.57 -0.64 6.48
N ILE A 60 -18.24 0.49 6.71
CA ILE A 60 -17.63 1.65 7.35
C ILE A 60 -17.61 1.42 8.85
N TYR A 61 -16.43 1.49 9.45
CA TYR A 61 -16.31 1.31 10.89
C TYR A 61 -16.99 2.43 11.67
N SER A 62 -17.73 2.02 12.70
CA SER A 62 -18.38 2.89 13.67
C SER A 62 -17.39 3.79 14.39
N THR A 63 -17.90 4.79 15.10
CA THR A 63 -17.05 5.65 15.95
C THR A 63 -16.31 4.82 17.00
N CYS A 64 -16.94 3.75 17.51
CA CYS A 64 -16.32 2.87 18.48
C CYS A 64 -15.15 2.08 17.88
N GLU A 65 -15.37 1.39 16.76
CA GLU A 65 -14.33 0.62 16.08
C GLU A 65 -13.14 1.49 15.64
N GLN A 66 -13.42 2.74 15.23
CA GLN A 66 -12.39 3.73 14.92
C GLN A 66 -11.57 4.20 16.15
N THR A 67 -11.86 3.72 17.36
CA THR A 67 -11.02 3.89 18.55
C THR A 67 -9.82 2.92 18.54
N GLY A 68 -9.93 1.79 17.85
CA GLY A 68 -8.86 0.82 17.66
C GLY A 68 -7.62 1.41 16.98
N ARG A 69 -6.44 0.86 17.23
CA ARG A 69 -5.18 1.38 16.69
C ARG A 69 -4.28 0.25 16.22
N LEU A 70 -3.87 0.31 14.96
CA LEU A 70 -2.75 -0.47 14.44
C LEU A 70 -1.46 0.33 14.62
N THR A 71 -0.56 -0.18 15.45
CA THR A 71 0.75 0.42 15.74
C THR A 71 1.84 -0.41 15.07
N ILE A 72 2.55 0.18 14.12
CA ILE A 72 3.68 -0.42 13.40
C ILE A 72 4.97 0.22 13.90
N ASN A 73 5.79 -0.56 14.60
CA ASN A 73 7.03 -0.07 15.22
C ASN A 73 8.25 -0.31 14.33
N ALA A 74 9.22 0.61 14.37
CA ALA A 74 10.48 0.52 13.62
C ALA A 74 11.38 -0.66 14.02
N ASN A 75 11.11 -1.31 15.16
CA ASN A 75 11.83 -2.50 15.61
C ASN A 75 11.28 -3.81 14.99
N GLY A 76 10.32 -3.72 14.06
CA GLY A 76 9.72 -4.88 13.40
C GLY A 76 8.53 -5.47 14.14
N ASN A 77 8.03 -4.85 15.21
CA ASN A 77 6.84 -5.33 15.92
C ASN A 77 5.59 -4.55 15.50
N TRP A 78 4.44 -5.21 15.51
CA TRP A 78 3.14 -4.57 15.38
C TRP A 78 2.16 -5.01 16.47
N ALA A 79 1.18 -4.16 16.75
CA ALA A 79 0.04 -4.48 17.60
C ALA A 79 -1.20 -3.76 17.09
N GLU A 80 -2.36 -4.42 17.14
CA GLU A 80 -3.65 -3.85 16.80
C GLU A 80 -4.63 -4.05 17.95
N THR A 81 -5.24 -2.96 18.41
CA THR A 81 -6.36 -3.01 19.36
C THR A 81 -7.68 -2.87 18.61
N TYR A 82 -8.66 -3.69 19.00
CA TYR A 82 -10.00 -3.70 18.40
C TYR A 82 -11.02 -3.22 19.42
N PHE A 83 -12.03 -2.51 18.95
CA PHE A 83 -13.14 -2.04 19.77
C PHE A 83 -14.46 -2.37 19.08
N TYR A 84 -15.47 -2.74 19.85
CA TYR A 84 -16.79 -3.07 19.34
C TYR A 84 -17.89 -2.38 20.16
N GLU A 85 -18.98 -2.00 19.50
CA GLU A 85 -20.15 -1.39 20.12
C GLU A 85 -21.25 -2.45 20.32
N TYR A 86 -21.45 -2.87 21.57
CA TYR A 86 -22.50 -3.81 21.95
C TYR A 86 -23.87 -3.12 22.07
N THR A 87 -24.95 -3.89 22.22
CA THR A 87 -26.31 -3.39 22.51
C THR A 87 -26.34 -2.69 23.87
N ASP A 88 -25.93 -1.42 23.90
CA ASP A 88 -26.18 -0.37 24.92
C ASP A 88 -25.31 0.90 24.63
N ASN A 89 -24.80 1.06 23.41
CA ASN A 89 -23.84 2.10 23.00
C ASN A 89 -22.56 2.11 23.85
N MET A 90 -22.20 0.98 24.44
CA MET A 90 -20.96 0.82 25.18
C MET A 90 -19.86 0.40 24.20
N CYS A 91 -18.84 1.26 24.11
CA CYS A 91 -17.65 0.98 23.32
C CYS A 91 -16.61 0.27 24.20
N GLU A 92 -16.38 -1.01 23.93
CA GLU A 92 -15.46 -1.85 24.70
C GLU A 92 -14.34 -2.39 23.83
N GLU A 93 -13.18 -2.63 24.44
CA GLU A 93 -12.06 -3.30 23.77
C GLU A 93 -12.45 -4.78 23.52
N ASP A 94 -12.44 -5.17 22.25
CA ASP A 94 -12.87 -6.50 21.80
C ASP A 94 -11.69 -7.46 21.59
N GLY A 95 -10.46 -6.96 21.68
CA GLY A 95 -9.26 -7.78 21.66
C GLY A 95 -8.01 -7.03 21.23
N VAL A 96 -6.91 -7.77 21.27
CA VAL A 96 -5.59 -7.31 20.82
C VAL A 96 -4.93 -8.40 19.99
N SER A 97 -4.50 -8.04 18.79
CA SER A 97 -3.59 -8.85 17.98
C SER A 97 -2.20 -8.23 17.99
N ASN A 98 -1.15 -9.05 17.91
CA ASN A 98 0.21 -8.56 17.83
C ASN A 98 1.15 -9.58 17.18
N GLY A 99 2.27 -9.07 16.71
CA GLY A 99 3.22 -9.89 15.99
C GLY A 99 4.44 -9.13 15.50
N THR A 100 5.12 -9.72 14.53
CA THR A 100 6.24 -9.09 13.82
C THR A 100 5.93 -8.85 12.35
N TRP A 101 6.67 -7.93 11.74
CA TRP A 101 6.54 -7.58 10.34
C TRP A 101 7.92 -7.33 9.72
N LYS A 102 8.03 -7.58 8.41
CA LYS A 102 9.17 -7.21 7.57
C LYS A 102 8.71 -6.95 6.14
N ILE A 103 9.44 -6.11 5.41
CA ILE A 103 9.20 -5.87 3.99
C ILE A 103 10.38 -6.45 3.21
N VAL A 104 10.09 -7.40 2.32
CA VAL A 104 11.11 -8.05 1.48
C VAL A 104 10.69 -7.93 0.03
N ASN A 105 11.52 -7.29 -0.80
CA ASN A 105 11.22 -7.05 -2.22
C ASN A 105 9.85 -6.36 -2.45
N GLY A 106 9.48 -5.40 -1.57
CA GLY A 106 8.22 -4.67 -1.64
C GLY A 106 6.99 -5.44 -1.13
N LYS A 107 7.16 -6.68 -0.65
CA LYS A 107 6.08 -7.49 -0.08
C LYS A 107 6.09 -7.42 1.44
N LEU A 108 4.93 -7.21 2.05
CA LEU A 108 4.75 -7.27 3.49
C LEU A 108 4.60 -8.72 3.94
N ILE A 109 5.44 -9.12 4.90
CA ILE A 109 5.38 -10.43 5.56
C ILE A 109 5.09 -10.16 7.03
N VAL A 110 4.07 -10.82 7.57
CA VAL A 110 3.66 -10.70 8.98
C VAL A 110 3.76 -12.05 9.67
N ASN A 111 4.05 -12.03 10.96
CA ASN A 111 3.97 -13.18 11.84
C ASN A 111 3.08 -12.78 13.01
N GLU A 112 1.88 -13.34 13.08
CA GLU A 112 1.05 -13.21 14.28
C GLU A 112 1.47 -14.30 15.27
N SER A 113 1.54 -13.96 16.55
CA SER A 113 2.26 -14.72 17.59
C SER A 113 1.90 -16.22 17.75
N GLU A 114 0.79 -16.67 17.14
CA GLU A 114 0.32 -18.07 17.14
C GLU A 114 0.35 -18.74 15.76
N PHE A 115 0.79 -18.03 14.72
CA PHE A 115 0.77 -18.47 13.33
C PHE A 115 2.17 -18.44 12.70
N GLU A 116 2.31 -19.17 11.59
CA GLU A 116 3.52 -19.06 10.77
C GLU A 116 3.59 -17.69 10.07
N GLU A 117 4.78 -17.35 9.59
CA GLU A 117 4.93 -16.17 8.73
C GLU A 117 4.03 -16.28 7.49
N ALA A 118 3.24 -15.26 7.24
CA ALA A 118 2.35 -15.15 6.09
C ALA A 118 2.67 -13.91 5.26
N GLU A 119 2.62 -14.05 3.93
CA GLU A 119 2.67 -12.91 3.02
C GLU A 119 1.30 -12.21 3.01
N VAL A 120 1.29 -10.89 3.19
CA VAL A 120 0.11 -10.07 2.94
C VAL A 120 0.02 -9.87 1.43
N THR A 121 -1.04 -10.39 0.83
CA THR A 121 -1.19 -10.40 -0.63
C THR A 121 -1.89 -9.16 -1.16
N PHE A 122 -2.59 -8.39 -0.31
CA PHE A 122 -3.10 -7.05 -0.64
C PHE A 122 -2.45 -5.99 0.28
N PHE A 123 -1.49 -5.22 -0.26
CA PHE A 123 -0.75 -4.21 0.50
C PHE A 123 -0.53 -2.94 -0.33
N GLU A 124 -1.15 -1.85 0.08
CA GLU A 124 -1.00 -0.53 -0.55
C GLU A 124 -0.78 0.56 0.50
N ILE A 125 0.20 1.43 0.27
CA ILE A 125 0.39 2.67 1.04
C ILE A 125 0.40 3.84 0.06
N SER A 126 -0.45 4.83 0.32
CA SER A 126 -0.52 6.06 -0.47
C SER A 126 -0.76 7.26 0.45
N GLY A 127 0.29 8.04 0.67
CA GLY A 127 0.26 9.17 1.59
C GLY A 127 -0.07 8.73 3.02
N ASN A 128 -1.23 9.16 3.53
CA ASN A 128 -1.71 8.81 4.86
C ASN A 128 -2.67 7.61 4.86
N THR A 129 -2.85 6.93 3.73
CA THR A 129 -3.76 5.77 3.64
C THR A 129 -2.97 4.48 3.57
N LEU A 130 -3.36 3.51 4.38
CA LEU A 130 -2.85 2.14 4.38
C LEU A 130 -3.99 1.18 4.08
N LYS A 131 -3.77 0.22 3.19
CA LYS A 131 -4.66 -0.93 2.96
C LYS A 131 -3.87 -2.21 3.17
N VAL A 132 -4.41 -3.10 4.00
CA VAL A 132 -3.82 -4.41 4.33
C VAL A 132 -4.90 -5.46 4.25
N GLY A 133 -4.63 -6.56 3.54
CA GLY A 133 -5.59 -7.63 3.35
C GLY A 133 -5.03 -8.77 2.50
N GLN A 134 -5.94 -9.53 1.90
CA GLN A 134 -5.60 -10.73 1.15
C GLN A 134 -6.42 -10.85 -0.15
N TYR A 135 -5.80 -11.40 -1.19
CA TYR A 135 -6.51 -12.06 -2.29
C TYR A 135 -7.02 -13.41 -1.79
N ASP A 136 -8.33 -13.60 -1.86
CA ASP A 136 -9.03 -14.76 -1.32
C ASP A 136 -10.30 -14.98 -2.14
N ASP A 137 -10.34 -16.06 -2.93
CA ASP A 137 -11.45 -16.42 -3.80
C ASP A 137 -12.56 -17.24 -3.12
N ASP A 138 -12.39 -17.53 -1.83
CA ASP A 138 -13.32 -18.27 -0.99
C ASP A 138 -13.99 -17.39 0.08
N TYR A 139 -13.48 -16.18 0.33
CA TYR A 139 -14.08 -15.24 1.28
C TYR A 139 -15.49 -14.82 0.82
N PRO A 140 -16.54 -14.89 1.67
CA PRO A 140 -17.89 -14.50 1.28
C PRO A 140 -17.98 -13.02 0.87
N CYS A 141 -18.69 -12.74 -0.22
CA CYS A 141 -18.97 -11.37 -0.68
C CYS A 141 -20.41 -11.33 -1.22
N GLY A 142 -21.32 -10.63 -0.54
CA GLY A 142 -22.73 -10.68 -0.91
C GLY A 142 -23.39 -12.04 -0.64
N ALA A 143 -24.59 -12.22 -1.20
CA ALA A 143 -25.44 -13.36 -0.85
C ALA A 143 -24.97 -14.70 -1.46
N ASP A 144 -24.42 -14.69 -2.67
CA ASP A 144 -24.05 -15.89 -3.44
C ASP A 144 -22.77 -15.65 -4.28
N ASP A 145 -21.87 -14.78 -3.83
CA ASP A 145 -20.61 -14.48 -4.50
C ASP A 145 -19.44 -14.60 -3.53
N THR A 146 -18.23 -14.73 -4.07
CA THR A 146 -16.99 -14.76 -3.32
C THR A 146 -16.15 -13.52 -3.63
N SER A 147 -15.23 -13.19 -2.74
CA SER A 147 -14.31 -12.09 -2.93
C SER A 147 -13.28 -12.43 -4.00
N SER A 148 -12.69 -11.44 -4.65
CA SER A 148 -11.39 -11.59 -5.29
C SER A 148 -10.28 -11.20 -4.32
N TYR A 149 -10.58 -10.24 -3.46
CA TYR A 149 -9.74 -9.80 -2.37
C TYR A 149 -10.58 -9.02 -1.36
N TYR A 150 -10.06 -8.92 -0.15
CA TYR A 150 -10.56 -8.03 0.88
C TYR A 150 -9.42 -7.28 1.54
N TYR A 151 -9.72 -6.14 2.15
CA TYR A 151 -8.75 -5.36 2.92
C TYR A 151 -9.41 -4.51 4.00
N LYS A 152 -8.65 -4.26 5.07
CA LYS A 152 -8.90 -3.16 6.01
C LYS A 152 -8.19 -1.91 5.53
N GLU A 153 -8.88 -0.79 5.54
CA GLU A 153 -8.30 0.52 5.23
C GLU A 153 -8.10 1.31 6.52
N TYR A 154 -6.97 2.01 6.59
CA TYR A 154 -6.56 2.82 7.72
C TYR A 154 -6.11 4.20 7.26
N ILE A 155 -6.20 5.17 8.17
CA ILE A 155 -5.61 6.49 8.02
C ILE A 155 -4.52 6.72 9.08
N LYS A 156 -3.39 7.29 8.68
CA LYS A 156 -2.29 7.64 9.58
C LYS A 156 -2.70 8.78 10.52
N ILE A 157 -2.28 8.69 11.79
CA ILE A 157 -2.51 9.70 12.83
C ILE A 157 -1.23 10.49 13.11
#